data_AF-A0A848MZS8-F1
#
_entry.id   AF-A0A848MZS8-F1
#
_cell.length_a   1.000
_cell.length_b   1.000
_cell.length_c   1.000
_cell.angle_alpha   90.00
_cell.angle_beta   90.00
_cell.angle_gamma   90.00
#
_symmetry.space_group_name_H-M   'P 1'
#
loop_
_entity.id
_entity.type
_entity.pdbx_description
1 polymer ?
#
loop_
_entity_poly.entity_id
_entity_poly.type
_entity_poly.pdbx_seq_one_letter_code
_entity_poly.pdbx_strand_id
1 'polypeptide(L)'
;MSNIEILLDSFSDRELAYFYKYRSKQYTKETSKEIENIIFNKRGLSIKKIEKLTKEKISKYGKCPRCASNKNFDYAVEYYPDNIKKLSRYDLKDFSNEIIKKKQKECIICGNIIESPKENQLIKGILTWLNFKCVM
;
A
#
# COMPACT_ATOMS: atom_id res chain seq x y z
N MET A 1 28.31 1.12 3.46
CA MET A 1 26.90 0.92 3.83
C MET A 1 26.15 0.38 2.63
N SER A 2 25.28 -0.60 2.81
CA SER A 2 24.43 -1.12 1.72
C SER A 2 23.26 -0.16 1.46
N ASN A 3 22.65 -0.22 0.27
CA ASN A 3 21.45 0.59 -0.04
C ASN A 3 20.26 0.25 0.89
N ILE A 4 20.17 -1.00 1.34
CA ILE A 4 19.16 -1.47 2.29
C ILE A 4 19.40 -0.83 3.66
N GLU A 5 20.64 -0.78 4.11
CA GLU A 5 21.01 -0.13 5.36
C GLU A 5 20.64 1.36 5.37
N ILE A 6 20.99 2.09 4.31
CA ILE A 6 20.63 3.52 4.18
C ILE A 6 19.10 3.71 4.22
N LEU A 7 18.35 2.85 3.53
CA LEU A 7 16.89 2.90 3.53
C LEU A 7 16.32 2.65 4.93
N LEU A 8 16.76 1.59 5.61
CA LEU A 8 16.26 1.20 6.92
C LEU A 8 16.68 2.20 8.01
N ASP A 9 17.83 2.83 7.90
CA ASP A 9 18.26 3.87 8.84
C ASP A 9 17.38 5.12 8.79
N SER A 10 16.80 5.42 7.63
CA SER A 10 15.82 6.49 7.48
C SER A 10 14.50 6.22 8.20
N PHE A 11 14.26 4.98 8.65
CA PHE A 11 13.01 4.57 9.31
C PHE A 11 13.08 4.75 10.82
N SER A 12 11.99 5.27 11.39
CA SER A 12 11.79 5.26 12.84
C SER A 12 11.61 3.83 13.35
N ASP A 13 11.83 3.62 14.65
CA ASP A 13 11.63 2.31 15.30
C ASP A 13 10.23 1.74 15.06
N ARG A 14 9.21 2.60 15.07
CA ARG A 14 7.84 2.18 14.76
C ARG A 14 7.72 1.75 13.31
N GLU A 15 8.27 2.51 12.37
CA GLU A 15 8.25 2.14 10.96
C GLU A 15 8.99 0.82 10.72
N LEU A 16 10.16 0.62 11.34
CA LEU A 16 10.88 -0.65 11.31
C LEU A 16 10.05 -1.81 11.87
N ALA A 17 9.29 -1.60 12.95
CA ALA A 17 8.39 -2.62 13.49
C ALA A 17 7.29 -3.02 12.49
N TYR A 18 6.69 -2.05 11.78
CA TYR A 18 5.70 -2.35 10.73
C TYR A 18 6.35 -2.94 9.48
N PHE A 19 7.54 -2.49 9.09
CA PHE A 19 8.30 -3.04 7.98
C PHE A 19 8.65 -4.50 8.22
N TYR A 20 9.19 -4.82 9.39
CA TYR A 20 9.45 -6.20 9.79
C TYR A 20 8.19 -7.06 9.77
N LYS A 21 7.07 -6.54 10.28
CA LYS A 21 5.81 -7.31 10.35
C LYS A 21 5.19 -7.62 8.98
N TYR A 22 5.29 -6.71 8.01
CA TYR A 22 4.52 -6.80 6.76
C TYR A 22 5.36 -6.96 5.48
N ARG A 23 6.59 -6.43 5.44
CA ARG A 23 7.44 -6.41 4.25
C ARG A 23 8.58 -7.42 4.29
N SER A 24 9.16 -7.71 5.46
CA SER A 24 10.37 -8.56 5.57
C SER A 24 10.26 -9.88 4.82
N LYS A 25 9.10 -10.55 4.92
CA LYS A 25 8.82 -11.85 4.28
C LYS A 25 8.72 -11.82 2.75
N GLN A 26 8.67 -10.63 2.15
CA GLN A 26 8.59 -10.47 0.69
C GLN A 26 9.97 -10.53 0.02
N TYR A 27 11.05 -10.43 0.81
CA TYR A 27 12.41 -10.45 0.30
C TYR A 27 12.95 -11.88 0.23
N THR A 28 14.03 -12.08 -0.54
CA THR A 28 14.74 -13.36 -0.56
C THR A 28 15.29 -13.70 0.83
N LYS A 29 15.62 -14.97 1.06
CA LYS A 29 16.12 -15.44 2.36
C LYS A 29 17.39 -14.72 2.80
N GLU A 30 18.29 -14.42 1.86
CA GLU A 30 19.54 -13.70 2.13
C GLU A 30 19.27 -12.25 2.52
N THR A 31 18.48 -11.52 1.72
CA THR A 31 18.08 -10.14 2.03
C THR A 31 17.29 -10.05 3.33
N SER A 32 16.42 -11.03 3.62
CA SER A 32 15.68 -11.09 4.89
C SER A 32 16.60 -11.20 6.09
N LYS A 33 17.66 -12.03 6.02
CA LYS A 33 18.67 -12.14 7.08
C LYS A 33 19.44 -10.83 7.28
N GLU A 34 19.77 -10.12 6.19
CA GLU A 34 20.41 -8.81 6.27
C GLU A 34 19.50 -7.80 6.99
N ILE A 35 18.23 -7.74 6.59
CA ILE A 35 17.21 -6.89 7.22
C ILE A 35 17.08 -7.22 8.72
N GLU A 36 16.96 -8.50 9.07
CA GLU A 36 16.86 -8.96 10.46
C GLU A 36 18.10 -8.56 11.27
N ASN A 37 19.30 -8.73 10.72
CA ASN A 37 20.53 -8.30 11.39
C ASN A 37 20.55 -6.79 11.64
N ILE A 38 20.09 -5.98 10.68
CA ILE A 38 20.00 -4.52 10.85
C ILE A 38 18.99 -4.17 11.95
N ILE A 39 17.80 -4.78 11.93
CA ILE A 39 16.72 -4.47 12.88
C ILE A 39 17.07 -4.94 14.31
N PHE A 40 17.55 -6.17 14.46
CA PHE A 40 17.80 -6.78 15.76
C PHE A 40 19.15 -6.40 16.35
N ASN A 41 20.22 -6.44 15.55
CA ASN A 41 21.58 -6.29 16.09
C ASN A 41 22.09 -4.85 16.00
N LYS A 42 21.86 -4.15 14.88
CA LYS A 42 22.31 -2.75 14.74
C LYS A 42 21.36 -1.76 15.42
N ARG A 43 20.04 -1.92 15.21
CA ARG A 43 19.02 -1.02 15.76
C ARG A 43 18.50 -1.45 17.13
N GLY A 44 18.79 -2.68 17.57
CA GLY A 44 18.42 -3.16 18.90
C GLY A 44 16.91 -3.33 19.12
N LEU A 45 16.10 -3.51 18.07
CA LEU A 45 14.65 -3.69 18.21
C LEU A 45 14.29 -5.13 18.54
N SER A 46 14.07 -5.45 19.81
CA SER A 46 13.57 -6.79 20.19
C SER A 46 12.17 -7.09 19.65
N ILE A 47 11.84 -8.37 19.47
CA ILE A 47 10.50 -8.84 19.04
C ILE A 47 9.41 -8.28 19.96
N LYS A 48 9.63 -8.27 21.28
CA LYS A 48 8.69 -7.69 22.25
C LYS A 48 8.42 -6.20 21.99
N LYS A 49 9.48 -5.43 21.66
CA LYS A 49 9.35 -4.01 21.32
C LYS A 49 8.58 -3.81 20.01
N ILE A 50 8.84 -4.65 19.00
CA ILE A 50 8.11 -4.64 17.72
C ILE A 50 6.61 -4.90 17.95
N GLU A 51 6.26 -5.92 18.73
CA GLU A 51 4.87 -6.23 19.04
C GLU A 51 4.16 -5.09 19.77
N LYS A 52 4.83 -4.47 20.73
CA LYS A 52 4.31 -3.30 21.44
C LYS A 52 4.03 -2.14 20.48
N LEU A 53 5.03 -1.75 19.68
CA LEU A 53 4.93 -0.63 18.73
C LEU A 53 3.83 -0.85 17.68
N THR A 54 3.58 -2.08 17.27
CA THR A 54 2.53 -2.39 16.28
C THR A 54 1.12 -2.46 16.87
N LYS A 55 0.97 -2.49 18.20
CA LYS A 55 -0.33 -2.48 18.90
C LYS A 55 -0.75 -1.09 19.38
N GLU A 56 0.20 -0.18 19.57
CA GLU A 56 -0.06 1.19 20.00
C GLU A 56 -0.95 1.96 19.01
N LYS A 57 -1.98 2.65 19.52
CA LYS A 57 -2.85 3.51 18.72
C LYS A 57 -2.18 4.86 18.50
N ILE A 58 -2.09 5.29 17.23
CA ILE A 58 -1.57 6.60 16.83
C ILE A 58 -2.54 7.23 15.84
N SER A 59 -2.58 8.57 15.79
CA SER A 59 -3.30 9.31 14.76
C SER A 59 -2.84 8.93 13.35
N LYS A 60 -3.82 8.62 12.51
CA LYS A 60 -3.61 8.19 11.11
C LYS A 60 -3.96 9.29 10.11
N TYR A 61 -4.36 10.46 10.57
CA TYR A 61 -4.83 11.55 9.70
C TYR A 61 -3.74 11.94 8.69
N GLY A 62 -4.06 11.87 7.40
CA GLY A 62 -3.13 12.16 6.30
C GLY A 62 -1.96 11.17 6.14
N LYS A 63 -1.99 10.02 6.83
CA LYS A 63 -0.91 9.02 6.81
C LYS A 63 -1.44 7.65 6.42
N CYS A 64 -0.54 6.68 6.24
CA CYS A 64 -0.91 5.30 5.96
C CYS A 64 -1.88 4.77 7.04
N PRO A 65 -3.06 4.22 6.67
CA PRO A 65 -4.06 3.77 7.63
C PRO A 65 -3.60 2.54 8.44
N ARG A 66 -2.54 1.85 7.99
CA ARG A 66 -2.00 0.67 8.68
C ARG A 66 -0.90 1.04 9.68
N CYS A 67 0.16 1.73 9.24
CA CYS A 67 1.33 2.01 10.06
C CYS A 67 1.46 3.47 10.53
N ALA A 68 0.59 4.37 10.07
CA ALA A 68 0.65 5.81 10.31
C ALA A 68 1.97 6.48 9.84
N SER A 69 2.69 5.88 8.88
CA SER A 69 3.79 6.54 8.18
C SER A 69 3.26 7.43 7.05
N ASN A 70 3.96 8.51 6.76
CA ASN A 70 3.74 9.36 5.59
C ASN A 70 4.62 8.96 4.38
N LYS A 71 5.49 7.96 4.52
CA LYS A 71 6.38 7.47 3.46
C LYS A 71 5.59 6.59 2.48
N ASN A 72 5.20 7.20 1.38
CA ASN A 72 4.42 6.58 0.32
C ASN A 72 5.15 6.78 -1.01
N PHE A 73 4.86 5.93 -1.97
CA PHE A 73 5.31 6.09 -3.34
C PHE A 73 4.14 5.93 -4.30
N ASP A 74 4.16 6.73 -5.36
CA ASP A 74 3.18 6.69 -6.44
C ASP A 74 3.81 5.99 -7.64
N TYR A 75 3.05 5.10 -8.27
CA TYR A 75 3.49 4.41 -9.48
C TYR A 75 2.31 4.14 -10.41
N ALA A 76 2.61 3.96 -11.69
CA ALA A 76 1.61 3.62 -12.69
C ALA A 76 1.40 2.10 -12.72
N VAL A 77 0.14 1.68 -12.65
CA VAL A 77 -0.27 0.29 -12.85
C VAL A 77 -1.11 0.17 -14.10
N GLU A 78 -0.97 -0.95 -14.79
CA GLU A 78 -1.85 -1.33 -15.89
C GLU A 78 -3.24 -1.59 -15.32
N TYR A 79 -4.23 -0.95 -15.93
CA TYR A 79 -5.60 -0.99 -15.49
C TYR A 79 -6.44 -1.68 -16.54
N TYR A 80 -6.98 -2.84 -16.16
CA TYR A 80 -7.96 -3.57 -16.94
C TYR A 80 -9.35 -3.31 -16.32
N PRO A 81 -10.28 -2.67 -17.04
CA PRO A 81 -11.66 -2.54 -16.57
C PRO A 81 -12.28 -3.92 -16.39
N ASP A 82 -12.95 -4.14 -15.25
CA ASP A 82 -13.72 -5.36 -15.03
C ASP A 82 -14.99 -5.28 -15.89
N ASN A 83 -14.97 -5.91 -17.07
CA ASN A 83 -16.06 -5.88 -18.06
C ASN A 83 -17.33 -6.65 -17.61
N ILE A 84 -17.41 -7.06 -16.34
CA ILE A 84 -18.40 -8.03 -15.82
C ILE A 84 -19.84 -7.47 -15.80
N LYS A 85 -20.07 -6.16 -15.96
CA LYS A 85 -21.41 -5.54 -15.82
C LYS A 85 -22.17 -5.17 -17.09
N LYS A 86 -21.66 -5.41 -18.32
CA LYS A 86 -22.44 -5.09 -19.54
C LYS A 86 -22.25 -6.11 -20.65
N LEU A 87 -22.94 -7.24 -20.54
CA LEU A 87 -23.12 -8.18 -21.65
C LEU A 87 -23.97 -7.63 -22.82
N SER A 88 -24.53 -6.42 -22.74
CA SER A 88 -25.42 -5.87 -23.78
C SER A 88 -24.93 -4.61 -24.51
N ARG A 89 -23.77 -4.04 -24.17
CA ARG A 89 -23.18 -2.90 -24.89
C ARG A 89 -21.67 -2.86 -24.70
N TYR A 90 -20.94 -3.67 -25.47
CA TYR A 90 -19.52 -3.44 -25.66
C TYR A 90 -19.37 -2.32 -26.70
N ASP A 91 -18.64 -1.25 -26.35
CA ASP A 91 -18.20 -0.25 -27.33
C ASP A 91 -16.87 -0.72 -27.93
N LEU A 92 -16.57 -0.38 -29.19
CA LEU A 92 -15.29 -0.71 -29.86
C LEU A 92 -14.04 -0.31 -29.05
N LYS A 93 -14.18 0.68 -28.15
CA LYS A 93 -13.14 1.16 -27.25
C LYS A 93 -12.76 0.13 -26.18
N ASP A 94 -13.68 -0.76 -25.83
CA ASP A 94 -13.46 -1.86 -24.88
C ASP A 94 -12.58 -2.98 -25.48
N PHE A 95 -12.36 -2.95 -26.81
CA PHE A 95 -11.42 -3.80 -27.56
C PHE A 95 -10.16 -3.05 -27.98
N SER A 96 -9.96 -1.82 -27.50
CA SER A 96 -8.70 -1.12 -27.75
C SER A 96 -7.57 -1.86 -27.02
N ASN A 97 -6.53 -2.24 -27.75
CA ASN A 97 -5.30 -2.83 -27.20
C ASN A 97 -4.44 -1.81 -26.43
N GLU A 98 -4.99 -0.62 -26.13
CA GLU A 98 -4.27 0.43 -25.43
C GLU A 98 -4.24 0.13 -23.94
N ILE A 99 -3.04 -0.16 -23.43
CA ILE A 99 -2.81 -0.37 -22.00
C ILE A 99 -3.06 0.95 -21.27
N ILE A 100 -4.21 1.04 -20.59
CA ILE A 100 -4.55 2.18 -19.75
C ILE A 100 -3.68 2.12 -18.49
N LYS A 101 -2.81 3.11 -18.31
CA LYS A 101 -2.03 3.26 -17.07
C LYS A 101 -2.76 4.18 -16.10
N LYS A 102 -2.95 3.75 -14.85
CA LYS A 102 -3.52 4.58 -13.78
C LYS A 102 -2.57 4.67 -12.59
N LYS A 103 -2.66 5.77 -11.85
CA LYS A 103 -1.86 5.98 -10.63
C LYS A 103 -2.34 5.06 -9.50
N GLN A 104 -1.38 4.44 -8.82
CA GLN A 104 -1.55 3.71 -7.58
C GLN A 104 -0.56 4.27 -6.56
N LYS A 105 -1.02 4.35 -5.30
CA LYS A 105 -0.23 4.84 -4.18
C LYS A 105 -0.09 3.78 -3.12
N GLU A 106 1.13 3.51 -2.68
CA GLU A 106 1.42 2.47 -1.70
C GLU A 106 2.35 2.98 -0.60
N CYS A 107 2.15 2.48 0.62
CA CYS A 107 3.03 2.77 1.74
C CYS A 107 4.34 1.97 1.64
N ILE A 108 5.48 2.67 1.59
CA ILE A 108 6.82 2.05 1.53
C ILE A 108 7.03 1.11 2.72
N ILE A 109 6.57 1.52 3.91
CA ILE A 109 6.82 0.81 5.16
C ILE A 109 6.09 -0.51 5.26
N CYS A 110 4.79 -0.57 4.94
CA CYS A 110 3.97 -1.75 5.25
C CYS A 110 3.27 -2.38 4.05
N GLY A 111 3.48 -1.85 2.85
CA GLY A 111 2.87 -2.36 1.61
C GLY A 111 1.37 -2.16 1.53
N ASN A 112 0.80 -1.29 2.36
CA ASN A 112 -0.62 -0.99 2.28
C ASN A 112 -0.88 -0.08 1.08
N ILE A 113 -1.73 -0.51 0.16
CA ILE A 113 -2.25 0.33 -0.92
C ILE A 113 -3.16 1.40 -0.30
N ILE A 114 -2.83 2.67 -0.53
CA ILE A 114 -3.56 3.83 0.02
C ILE A 114 -4.58 4.33 -1.00
N GLU A 115 -4.21 4.31 -2.28
CA GLU A 115 -5.11 4.69 -3.38
C GLU A 115 -4.95 3.65 -4.49
N SER A 116 -6.04 2.96 -4.80
CA SER A 116 -6.10 1.97 -5.89
C SER A 116 -7.00 2.47 -7.03
N PRO A 117 -6.58 2.30 -8.29
CA PRO A 117 -7.45 2.62 -9.42
C PRO A 117 -8.70 1.74 -9.52
N LYS A 118 -8.74 0.59 -8.82
CA LYS A 118 -9.91 -0.30 -8.76
C LYS A 118 -10.94 0.17 -7.72
N GLU A 119 -10.52 0.63 -6.54
CA GLU A 119 -11.43 1.09 -5.48
C GLU A 119 -12.18 2.38 -5.85
N ASN A 120 -11.54 3.27 -6.62
CA ASN A 120 -12.17 4.52 -7.08
C ASN A 120 -13.41 4.32 -7.97
N GLN A 121 -13.68 3.11 -8.48
CA GLN A 121 -14.92 2.81 -9.20
C GLN A 121 -16.10 2.48 -8.28
N LEU A 122 -15.87 1.81 -7.15
CA LEU A 122 -16.94 1.45 -6.21
C LEU A 122 -17.55 2.70 -5.57
N ILE A 123 -16.72 3.69 -5.20
CA ILE A 123 -17.19 4.92 -4.54
C ILE A 123 -17.91 5.85 -5.52
N LYS A 124 -17.44 5.97 -6.78
CA LYS A 124 -18.15 6.74 -7.81
C LYS A 124 -19.51 6.12 -8.17
N GLY A 125 -19.61 4.79 -8.20
CA GLY A 125 -20.88 4.09 -8.41
C GLY A 125 -21.90 4.29 -7.28
N ILE A 126 -21.44 4.37 -6.02
CA ILE A 126 -22.31 4.61 -4.86
C ILE A 126 -22.77 6.07 -4.79
N LEU A 127 -21.89 7.04 -5.06
CA LEU A 127 -22.25 8.47 -5.07
C LEU A 127 -23.21 8.83 -6.21
N THR A 128 -23.07 8.21 -7.39
CA THR A 128 -24.05 8.37 -8.47
C THR A 128 -25.42 7.74 -8.13
N TRP A 129 -25.45 6.64 -7.39
CA TRP A 129 -26.69 6.03 -6.89
C TRP A 129 -27.39 6.87 -5.83
N LEU A 130 -26.64 7.48 -4.91
CA LEU A 130 -27.19 8.34 -3.86
C LEU A 130 -27.75 9.66 -4.41
N ASN A 131 -27.09 10.26 -5.42
CA ASN A 131 -27.60 11.46 -6.08
C ASN A 131 -28.88 11.20 -6.91
N PHE A 132 -29.11 9.97 -7.39
CA PHE A 132 -30.37 9.60 -8.03
C PHE A 132 -31.53 9.37 -7.04
N LYS A 133 -31.24 9.07 -5.77
CA LYS A 133 -32.25 8.88 -4.72
C LYS A 133 -32.69 10.16 -4.00
N CYS A 134 -32.04 11.30 -4.25
CA CYS A 134 -32.45 12.60 -3.69
C CYS A 134 -33.23 13.47 -4.70
N VAL A 135 -33.55 12.95 -5.89
CA VAL A 135 -34.29 13.68 -6.96
C VAL A 135 -35.59 12.94 -7.37
N MET A 136 -36.09 12.04 -6.53
CA MET A 136 -37.47 11.51 -6.61
C MET A 136 -38.10 11.58 -5.23
#